data_AF-A0A7Y9NDZ8-F1
#
_entry.id   AF-A0A7Y9NDZ8-F1
#
_cell.length_a   1.000
_cell.length_b   1.000
_cell.length_c   1.000
_cell.angle_alpha   90.00
_cell.angle_beta   90.00
_cell.angle_gamma   90.00
#
_symmetry.space_group_name_H-M   'P 1'
#
loop_
_entity.id
_entity.type
_entity.pdbx_description
1 polymer ?
#
loop_
_entity_poly.entity_id
_entity_poly.type
_entity_poly.pdbx_seq_one_letter_code
_entity_poly.pdbx_strand_id
1 'polypeptide(L)'
;MKFNTLAQKAAKGSAPAFKGGALEVEHLITFALAHGEEGAAKIERLSALYGWLDDGLLPDGSRVVPFGRWARACAAFARGGVPAVQPLLAESAMADIAIGVLESVRSVDAVEALLAFGEDSDWHGDDPAHPAWKAVSGLNSLLSFDDGVPVPHTTRQRLHRLLVRAWSDAPTDRLRSLCLYTLRGATTPEALAWAQALVLDAPTLIAARKMAVKTIKRRLDPTYTAPNAIQKWQIKRARNSAT
;
A
#
# COMPACT_ATOMS: atom_id res chain seq x y z
N MET A 1 4.09 17.63 9.29
CA MET A 1 4.08 17.57 10.78
C MET A 1 5.27 18.37 11.31
N LYS A 2 5.15 19.14 12.40
CA LYS A 2 6.31 19.89 12.96
C LYS A 2 7.35 18.91 13.53
N PHE A 3 8.63 19.28 13.48
CA PHE A 3 9.75 18.40 13.86
C PHE A 3 9.62 17.84 15.30
N ASN A 4 9.13 18.65 16.23
CA ASN A 4 8.96 18.25 17.64
C ASN A 4 7.68 17.45 17.93
N THR A 5 6.70 17.45 17.02
CA THR A 5 5.40 16.79 17.25
C THR A 5 5.56 15.27 17.36
N LEU A 6 6.48 14.67 16.61
CA LEU A 6 6.73 13.23 16.69
C LEU A 6 7.21 12.81 18.08
N ALA A 7 8.18 13.54 18.63
CA ALA A 7 8.71 13.29 19.97
C ALA A 7 7.64 13.49 21.06
N GLN A 8 6.79 14.51 20.91
CA GLN A 8 5.67 14.74 21.84
C GLN A 8 4.66 13.58 21.83
N LYS A 9 4.33 13.05 20.65
CA LYS A 9 3.43 11.89 20.51
C LYS A 9 4.05 10.60 21.05
N ALA A 10 5.35 10.40 20.84
CA ALA A 10 6.08 9.26 21.40
C ALA A 10 6.13 9.29 22.94
N ALA A 11 6.28 10.48 23.52
CA ALA A 11 6.40 10.67 24.97
C ALA A 11 5.07 10.69 25.73
N LYS A 12 3.96 11.05 25.06
CA LYS A 12 2.66 11.29 25.69
C LYS A 12 1.65 10.27 25.18
N GLY A 13 0.87 9.66 26.06
CA GLY A 13 -0.20 8.73 25.71
C GLY A 13 -0.63 7.90 26.91
N SER A 14 -1.77 7.21 26.80
CA SER A 14 -2.21 6.22 27.80
C SER A 14 -1.40 4.93 27.73
N ALA A 15 -0.78 4.63 26.57
CA ALA A 15 0.12 3.51 26.42
C ALA A 15 1.55 3.86 26.88
N PRO A 16 2.29 2.91 27.47
CA PRO A 16 3.72 3.06 27.73
C PRO A 16 4.52 3.50 26.50
N ALA A 17 5.58 4.29 26.70
CA ALA A 17 6.39 4.85 25.62
C ALA A 17 7.04 3.76 24.72
N PHE A 18 7.41 2.61 25.28
CA PHE A 18 7.94 1.46 24.53
C PHE A 18 6.91 0.82 23.58
N LYS A 19 5.60 1.05 23.84
CA LYS A 19 4.49 0.70 22.94
C LYS A 19 4.14 1.83 21.96
N GLY A 20 4.88 2.94 21.96
CA GLY A 20 4.68 4.09 21.08
C GLY A 20 3.92 5.27 21.68
N GLY A 21 3.49 5.24 22.94
CA GLY A 21 2.76 6.36 23.53
C GLY A 21 1.43 6.65 22.81
N ALA A 22 1.28 7.85 22.24
CA ALA A 22 0.17 8.24 21.36
C ALA A 22 0.58 8.31 19.88
N LEU A 23 1.63 7.59 19.50
CA LEU A 23 1.99 7.41 18.10
C LEU A 23 0.99 6.50 17.39
N GLU A 24 0.89 6.76 16.10
CA GLU A 24 0.27 5.89 15.10
C GLU A 24 1.26 5.79 13.95
N VAL A 25 1.15 4.75 13.14
CA VAL A 25 2.08 4.46 12.05
C VAL A 25 2.18 5.63 11.06
N GLU A 26 1.04 6.24 10.78
CA GLU A 26 0.85 7.38 9.87
C GLU A 26 1.68 8.59 10.32
N HIS A 27 1.92 8.75 11.62
CA HIS A 27 2.76 9.81 12.14
C HIS A 27 4.22 9.60 11.72
N LEU A 28 4.76 8.38 11.80
CA LEU A 28 6.13 8.07 11.36
C LEU A 28 6.29 8.28 9.85
N ILE A 29 5.34 7.77 9.07
CA ILE A 29 5.37 7.90 7.61
C ILE A 29 5.28 9.37 7.20
N THR A 30 4.32 10.12 7.75
CA THR A 30 4.17 11.56 7.46
C THR A 30 5.40 12.36 7.87
N PHE A 31 6.09 11.94 8.93
CA PHE A 31 7.34 12.57 9.36
C PHE A 31 8.46 12.30 8.37
N ALA A 32 8.65 11.04 7.97
CA ALA A 32 9.65 10.62 6.99
C ALA A 32 9.48 11.35 5.65
N LEU A 33 8.23 11.44 5.16
CA LEU A 33 7.90 12.18 3.94
C LEU A 33 8.22 13.68 4.01
N ALA A 34 8.15 14.28 5.20
CA ALA A 34 8.28 15.73 5.37
C ALA A 34 9.72 16.20 5.62
N HIS A 35 10.58 15.35 6.21
CA HIS A 35 11.86 15.79 6.78
C HIS A 35 13.09 15.06 6.22
N GLY A 36 12.92 14.10 5.31
CA GLY A 36 14.05 13.41 4.66
C GLY A 36 15.07 12.86 5.67
N GLU A 37 16.36 13.00 5.36
CA GLU A 37 17.45 12.44 6.17
C GLU A 37 17.44 12.90 7.65
N GLU A 38 17.16 14.17 7.93
CA GLU A 38 16.99 14.66 9.31
C GLU A 38 15.83 13.96 10.02
N GLY A 39 14.76 13.69 9.27
CA GLY A 39 13.62 12.90 9.70
C GLY A 39 14.02 11.47 10.11
N ALA A 40 14.86 10.81 9.31
CA ALA A 40 15.37 9.47 9.58
C ALA A 40 16.17 9.43 10.89
N ALA A 41 17.14 10.32 11.05
CA ALA A 41 17.98 10.40 12.25
C ALA A 41 17.14 10.62 13.51
N LYS A 42 16.09 11.45 13.42
CA LYS A 42 15.17 11.69 14.53
C LYS A 42 14.31 10.47 14.85
N ILE A 43 13.77 9.78 13.85
CA ILE A 43 12.97 8.55 14.03
C ILE A 43 13.80 7.50 14.78
N GLU A 44 15.03 7.26 14.35
CA GLU A 44 15.91 6.26 14.98
C GLU A 44 16.28 6.65 16.41
N ARG A 45 16.61 7.92 16.64
CA ARG A 45 16.89 8.41 17.99
C ARG A 45 15.70 8.19 18.92
N LEU A 46 14.47 8.44 18.46
CA LEU A 46 13.26 8.21 19.27
C LEU A 46 13.01 6.72 19.50
N SER A 47 13.20 5.89 18.47
CA SER A 47 13.09 4.44 18.57
C SER A 47 14.04 3.88 19.64
N ALA A 48 15.31 4.29 19.60
CA ALA A 48 16.31 3.90 20.59
C ALA A 48 16.01 4.46 21.99
N LEU A 49 15.61 5.74 22.09
CA LEU A 49 15.31 6.39 23.36
C LEU A 49 14.15 5.71 24.11
N TYR A 50 13.12 5.29 23.39
CA TYR A 50 11.92 4.71 23.99
C TYR A 50 11.90 3.17 23.96
N GLY A 51 12.89 2.53 23.36
CA GLY A 51 12.98 1.08 23.27
C GLY A 51 11.79 0.47 22.51
N TRP A 52 11.45 1.02 21.34
CA TRP A 52 10.33 0.51 20.55
C TRP A 52 10.57 -0.94 20.12
N LEU A 53 9.53 -1.76 20.29
CA LEU A 53 9.59 -3.19 20.00
C LEU A 53 9.59 -3.45 18.50
N ASP A 54 10.47 -4.33 18.04
CA ASP A 54 10.59 -4.72 16.63
C ASP A 54 9.53 -5.72 16.20
N ASP A 55 9.26 -6.76 16.97
CA ASP A 55 8.24 -7.78 16.62
C ASP A 55 6.84 -7.47 17.17
N GLY A 56 6.75 -6.44 18.03
CA GLY A 56 5.53 -6.05 18.71
C GLY A 56 5.01 -7.10 19.69
N LEU A 57 5.83 -8.05 20.14
CA LEU A 57 5.43 -9.10 21.08
C LEU A 57 5.77 -8.70 22.53
N LEU A 58 4.77 -8.75 23.41
CA LEU A 58 4.96 -8.49 24.84
C LEU A 58 5.25 -9.78 25.62
N PRO A 59 5.83 -9.68 26.85
CA PRO A 59 6.09 -10.85 27.69
C PRO A 59 4.85 -11.66 28.05
N ASP A 60 3.67 -11.04 28.05
CA ASP A 60 2.38 -11.69 28.31
C ASP A 60 1.78 -12.36 27.05
N GLY A 61 2.50 -12.34 25.92
CA GLY A 61 2.07 -12.90 24.64
C GLY A 61 1.14 -12.01 23.82
N SER A 62 0.72 -10.85 24.35
CA SER A 62 -0.10 -9.90 23.59
C SER A 62 0.72 -9.16 22.54
N ARG A 63 0.04 -8.67 21.48
CA ARG A 63 0.67 -7.95 20.37
C ARG A 63 0.38 -6.46 20.41
N VAL A 64 1.39 -5.67 20.05
CA VAL A 64 1.32 -4.22 19.84
C VAL A 64 1.87 -3.88 18.46
N VAL A 65 1.70 -2.62 18.05
CA VAL A 65 2.31 -2.14 16.81
C VAL A 65 3.84 -2.29 16.90
N PRO A 66 4.50 -2.93 15.91
CA PRO A 66 5.94 -3.12 15.87
C PRO A 66 6.65 -1.80 15.48
N PHE A 67 6.60 -0.80 16.36
CA PHE A 67 7.12 0.54 16.06
C PHE A 67 8.62 0.56 15.74
N GLY A 68 9.41 -0.42 16.21
CA GLY A 68 10.82 -0.54 15.85
C GLY A 68 11.02 -0.83 14.36
N ARG A 69 10.27 -1.79 13.80
CA ARG A 69 10.30 -2.09 12.36
C ARG A 69 9.71 -0.98 11.51
N TRP A 70 8.61 -0.34 11.96
CA TRP A 70 8.07 0.84 11.29
C TRP A 70 9.08 1.99 11.26
N ALA A 71 9.81 2.22 12.36
CA ALA A 71 10.88 3.21 12.42
C ALA A 71 12.00 2.88 11.42
N ARG A 72 12.45 1.62 11.35
CA ARG A 72 13.46 1.16 10.38
C ARG A 72 13.02 1.43 8.94
N ALA A 73 11.80 1.05 8.56
CA ALA A 73 11.31 1.25 7.20
C ALA A 73 11.12 2.73 6.85
N CYS A 74 10.56 3.52 7.78
CA CYS A 74 10.40 4.96 7.59
C CYS A 74 11.74 5.69 7.49
N ALA A 75 12.73 5.29 8.29
CA ALA A 75 14.09 5.86 8.24
C ALA A 75 14.81 5.48 6.94
N ALA A 76 14.66 4.24 6.46
CA ALA A 76 15.19 3.82 5.17
C ALA A 76 14.62 4.68 4.03
N PHE A 77 13.29 4.82 3.99
CA PHE A 77 12.62 5.69 3.01
C PHE A 77 13.10 7.14 3.10
N ALA A 78 13.15 7.70 4.31
CA ALA A 78 13.54 9.08 4.53
C ALA A 78 14.97 9.40 4.05
N ARG A 79 15.89 8.43 4.04
CA ARG A 79 17.26 8.61 3.51
C ARG A 79 17.39 8.37 2.02
N GLY A 80 16.84 7.26 1.53
CA GLY A 80 17.14 6.76 0.19
C GLY A 80 15.91 6.59 -0.70
N GLY A 81 14.76 7.10 -0.27
CA GLY A 81 13.50 7.00 -1.01
C GLY A 81 13.04 5.54 -1.18
N VAL A 82 12.31 5.30 -2.26
CA VAL A 82 11.81 3.96 -2.62
C VAL A 82 12.94 2.92 -2.78
N PRO A 83 14.09 3.22 -3.43
CA PRO A 83 15.19 2.26 -3.54
C PRO A 83 15.70 1.70 -2.21
N ALA A 84 15.70 2.52 -1.14
CA ALA A 84 16.12 2.04 0.17
C ALA A 84 15.07 1.18 0.89
N VAL A 85 13.80 1.25 0.49
CA VAL A 85 12.72 0.41 1.04
C VAL A 85 12.63 -0.93 0.31
N GLN A 86 12.97 -0.98 -0.99
CA GLN A 86 12.85 -2.18 -1.82
C GLN A 86 13.49 -3.45 -1.22
N PRO A 87 14.72 -3.42 -0.67
CA PRO A 87 15.32 -4.61 -0.06
C PRO A 87 14.50 -5.18 1.11
N LEU A 88 13.75 -4.34 1.82
CA LEU A 88 12.91 -4.74 2.96
C LEU A 88 11.70 -5.58 2.53
N LEU A 89 11.33 -5.58 1.25
CA LEU A 89 10.26 -6.43 0.72
C LEU A 89 10.64 -7.92 0.71
N ALA A 90 11.94 -8.23 0.54
CA ALA A 90 12.45 -9.59 0.56
C ALA A 90 12.59 -10.15 2.00
N GLU A 91 12.61 -9.27 3.01
CA GLU A 91 12.64 -9.66 4.42
C GLU A 91 11.21 -9.99 4.89
N SER A 92 10.89 -11.27 5.10
CA SER A 92 9.54 -11.73 5.51
C SER A 92 8.96 -10.94 6.70
N ALA A 93 9.79 -10.62 7.69
CA ALA A 93 9.38 -9.88 8.88
C ALA A 93 9.11 -8.37 8.64
N MET A 94 9.59 -7.83 7.52
CA MET A 94 9.49 -6.42 7.13
C MET A 94 8.56 -6.18 5.94
N ALA A 95 8.26 -7.19 5.13
CA ALA A 95 7.56 -7.04 3.85
C ALA A 95 6.23 -6.27 3.98
N ASP A 96 5.41 -6.62 4.97
CA ASP A 96 4.15 -5.91 5.28
C ASP A 96 4.35 -4.42 5.56
N ILE A 97 5.38 -4.11 6.36
CA ILE A 97 5.71 -2.75 6.78
C ILE A 97 6.27 -1.95 5.60
N ALA A 98 7.13 -2.56 4.80
CA ALA A 98 7.66 -1.97 3.58
C ALA A 98 6.54 -1.65 2.58
N ILE A 99 5.58 -2.57 2.38
CA ILE A 99 4.39 -2.35 1.55
C ILE A 99 3.58 -1.16 2.06
N GLY A 100 3.32 -1.08 3.37
CA GLY A 100 2.57 0.05 3.94
C GLY A 100 3.27 1.41 3.80
N VAL A 101 4.60 1.44 3.88
CA VAL A 101 5.38 2.65 3.54
C VAL A 101 5.19 3.00 2.06
N LEU A 102 5.41 2.06 1.14
CA LEU A 102 5.28 2.29 -0.31
C LEU A 102 3.87 2.74 -0.72
N GLU A 103 2.83 2.16 -0.13
CA GLU A 103 1.43 2.58 -0.35
C GLU A 103 1.21 4.05 0.04
N SER A 104 1.90 4.51 1.08
CA SER A 104 1.75 5.88 1.59
C SER A 104 2.55 6.92 0.79
N VAL A 105 3.66 6.52 0.16
CA VAL A 105 4.49 7.40 -0.67
C VAL A 105 3.73 7.90 -1.91
N ARG A 106 2.85 7.06 -2.47
CA ARG A 106 2.03 7.39 -3.65
C ARG A 106 2.82 7.94 -4.85
N SER A 107 3.96 7.33 -5.17
CA SER A 107 4.79 7.66 -6.34
C SER A 107 4.75 6.55 -7.41
N VAL A 108 5.21 6.88 -8.62
CA VAL A 108 5.40 5.87 -9.69
C VAL A 108 6.42 4.82 -9.25
N ASP A 109 7.54 5.24 -8.64
CA ASP A 109 8.56 4.31 -8.14
C ASP A 109 8.01 3.32 -7.12
N ALA A 110 7.09 3.77 -6.23
CA ALA A 110 6.45 2.88 -5.28
C ALA A 110 5.54 1.85 -5.96
N VAL A 111 4.83 2.25 -7.02
CA VAL A 111 4.05 1.33 -7.86
C VAL A 111 4.97 0.30 -8.53
N GLU A 112 6.07 0.76 -9.11
CA GLU A 112 7.05 -0.10 -9.78
C GLU A 112 7.70 -1.10 -8.83
N ALA A 113 8.03 -0.68 -7.60
CA ALA A 113 8.55 -1.54 -6.55
C ALA A 113 7.56 -2.64 -6.16
N LEU A 114 6.29 -2.29 -5.95
CA LEU A 114 5.24 -3.27 -5.60
C LEU A 114 4.92 -4.21 -6.75
N LEU A 115 4.96 -3.73 -8.00
CA LEU A 115 4.80 -4.57 -9.19
C LEU A 115 5.93 -5.58 -9.31
N ALA A 116 7.19 -5.14 -9.23
CA ALA A 116 8.36 -6.04 -9.30
C ALA A 116 8.29 -7.12 -8.21
N PHE A 117 7.97 -6.72 -6.97
CA PHE A 117 7.80 -7.66 -5.87
C PHE A 117 6.70 -8.69 -6.12
N GLY A 118 5.54 -8.28 -6.65
CA GLY A 118 4.47 -9.20 -7.00
C GLY A 118 4.81 -10.12 -8.17
N GLU A 119 5.55 -9.62 -9.17
CA GLU A 119 6.01 -10.41 -10.33
C GLU A 119 6.99 -11.52 -9.89
N ASP A 120 7.89 -11.21 -8.96
CA ASP A 120 8.89 -12.15 -8.42
C ASP A 120 8.33 -13.08 -7.33
N SER A 121 7.17 -12.75 -6.77
CA SER A 121 6.56 -13.53 -5.69
C SER A 121 6.12 -14.91 -6.15
N ASP A 122 6.31 -15.88 -5.25
CA ASP A 122 5.61 -17.16 -5.32
C ASP A 122 4.22 -17.01 -4.67
N TRP A 123 3.18 -17.24 -5.46
CA TRP A 123 1.79 -17.09 -5.04
C TRP A 123 1.23 -18.38 -4.42
N HIS A 124 2.01 -19.47 -4.44
CA HIS A 124 1.60 -20.78 -3.94
C HIS A 124 1.53 -20.79 -2.41
N GLY A 125 0.34 -20.57 -1.90
CA GLY A 125 0.01 -20.71 -0.49
C GLY A 125 -1.39 -20.21 -0.24
N ASP A 126 -2.22 -21.01 0.42
CA ASP A 126 -3.58 -20.62 0.79
C ASP A 126 -3.62 -19.47 1.81
N ASP A 127 -2.46 -18.93 2.22
CA ASP A 127 -2.34 -17.86 3.21
C ASP A 127 -2.79 -16.50 2.62
N PRO A 128 -3.96 -15.98 3.00
CA PRO A 128 -4.42 -14.67 2.55
C PRO A 128 -3.59 -13.52 3.15
N ALA A 129 -2.75 -13.80 4.17
CA ALA A 129 -1.82 -12.85 4.76
C ALA A 129 -0.47 -12.79 4.02
N HIS A 130 -0.27 -13.61 2.98
CA HIS A 130 0.95 -13.60 2.19
C HIS A 130 1.29 -12.19 1.66
N PRO A 131 2.54 -11.72 1.77
CA PRO A 131 2.92 -10.36 1.37
C PRO A 131 2.56 -9.99 -0.07
N ALA A 132 2.54 -10.94 -1.00
CA ALA A 132 2.15 -10.70 -2.39
C ALA A 132 0.70 -10.18 -2.52
N TRP A 133 -0.24 -10.73 -1.73
CA TRP A 133 -1.62 -10.25 -1.70
C TRP A 133 -1.72 -8.85 -1.11
N LYS A 134 -0.87 -8.54 -0.11
CA LYS A 134 -0.77 -7.19 0.45
C LYS A 134 -0.22 -6.20 -0.57
N ALA A 135 0.76 -6.59 -1.38
CA ALA A 135 1.26 -5.76 -2.48
C ALA A 135 0.16 -5.47 -3.52
N VAL A 136 -0.67 -6.45 -3.88
CA VAL A 136 -1.86 -6.24 -4.75
C VAL A 136 -2.87 -5.29 -4.11
N SER A 137 -3.08 -5.38 -2.79
CA SER A 137 -3.90 -4.43 -2.05
C SER A 137 -3.33 -3.01 -2.10
N GLY A 138 -2.01 -2.86 -1.90
CA GLY A 138 -1.33 -1.57 -2.06
C GLY A 138 -1.47 -1.00 -3.47
N LEU A 139 -1.29 -1.83 -4.51
CA LEU A 139 -1.51 -1.44 -5.90
C LEU A 139 -2.95 -0.98 -6.17
N ASN A 140 -3.96 -1.61 -5.55
CA ASN A 140 -5.35 -1.16 -5.64
C ASN A 140 -5.53 0.25 -5.06
N SER A 141 -4.98 0.49 -3.85
CA SER A 141 -5.02 1.81 -3.20
C SER A 141 -4.29 2.90 -3.99
N LEU A 142 -3.23 2.52 -4.70
CA LEU A 142 -2.42 3.44 -5.51
C LEU A 142 -3.06 3.75 -6.86
N LEU A 143 -3.74 2.81 -7.52
CA LEU A 143 -4.08 2.93 -8.95
C LEU A 143 -5.58 2.90 -9.27
N SER A 144 -6.41 2.27 -8.44
CA SER A 144 -7.79 1.97 -8.80
C SER A 144 -8.77 3.13 -8.59
N PHE A 145 -8.34 4.21 -7.92
CA PHE A 145 -9.17 5.37 -7.59
C PHE A 145 -8.88 6.56 -8.52
N ASP A 146 -9.79 7.53 -8.56
CA ASP A 146 -9.70 8.65 -9.52
C ASP A 146 -8.60 9.66 -9.16
N ASP A 147 -8.08 9.62 -7.94
CA ASP A 147 -6.86 10.30 -7.50
C ASP A 147 -5.64 9.37 -7.45
N GLY A 148 -5.69 8.25 -8.18
CA GLY A 148 -4.59 7.30 -8.30
C GLY A 148 -3.32 7.91 -8.88
N VAL A 149 -2.20 7.22 -8.64
CA VAL A 149 -0.87 7.58 -9.17
C VAL A 149 -0.93 7.49 -10.70
N PRO A 150 -0.58 8.58 -11.43
CA PRO A 150 -0.56 8.55 -12.89
C PRO A 150 0.63 7.74 -13.37
N VAL A 151 0.37 6.55 -13.91
CA VAL A 151 1.40 5.63 -14.42
C VAL A 151 1.34 5.48 -15.95
N PRO A 152 2.48 5.23 -16.61
CA PRO A 152 2.54 5.05 -18.07
C PRO A 152 1.83 3.76 -18.52
N HIS A 153 1.58 3.65 -19.82
CA HIS A 153 0.87 2.51 -20.41
C HIS A 153 1.56 1.17 -20.14
N THR A 154 2.90 1.14 -20.19
CA THR A 154 3.72 -0.05 -19.91
C THR A 154 3.49 -0.61 -18.50
N THR A 155 3.42 0.27 -17.49
CA THR A 155 3.09 -0.10 -16.10
C THR A 155 1.68 -0.69 -16.00
N ARG A 156 0.70 -0.15 -16.72
CA ARG A 156 -0.68 -0.68 -16.73
C ARG A 156 -0.76 -2.06 -17.36
N GLN A 157 0.02 -2.32 -18.42
CA GLN A 157 0.12 -3.64 -19.05
C GLN A 157 0.79 -4.65 -18.11
N ARG A 158 1.84 -4.26 -17.38
CA ARG A 158 2.46 -5.11 -16.34
C ARG A 158 1.48 -5.45 -15.23
N LEU A 159 0.76 -4.46 -14.72
CA LEU A 159 -0.30 -4.68 -13.73
C LEU A 159 -1.35 -5.67 -14.25
N HIS A 160 -1.82 -5.52 -15.49
CA HIS A 160 -2.75 -6.48 -16.08
C HIS A 160 -2.20 -7.92 -16.04
N ARG A 161 -0.97 -8.14 -16.54
CA ARG A 161 -0.35 -9.48 -16.55
C ARG A 161 -0.21 -10.06 -15.14
N LEU A 162 0.24 -9.24 -14.19
CA LEU A 162 0.34 -9.64 -12.78
C LEU A 162 -1.02 -10.09 -12.24
N LEU A 163 -2.08 -9.34 -12.49
CA LEU A 163 -3.42 -9.64 -11.97
C LEU A 163 -4.06 -10.87 -12.61
N VAL A 164 -3.76 -11.16 -13.88
CA VAL A 164 -4.22 -12.40 -14.54
C VAL A 164 -3.54 -13.62 -13.91
N ARG A 165 -2.23 -13.53 -13.64
CA ARG A 165 -1.50 -14.59 -12.92
C ARG A 165 -2.05 -14.76 -11.50
N ALA A 166 -2.10 -13.68 -10.72
CA ALA A 166 -2.62 -13.71 -9.36
C ALA A 166 -4.07 -14.21 -9.30
N TRP A 167 -4.93 -13.85 -10.26
CA TRP A 167 -6.31 -14.38 -10.33
C TRP A 167 -6.35 -15.92 -10.43
N SER A 168 -5.44 -16.49 -11.21
CA SER A 168 -5.35 -17.95 -11.42
C SER A 168 -4.90 -18.67 -10.16
N ASP A 169 -4.00 -18.04 -9.40
CA ASP A 169 -3.43 -18.58 -8.16
C ASP A 169 -4.27 -18.23 -6.92
N ALA A 170 -5.30 -17.39 -7.05
CA ALA A 170 -6.11 -16.92 -5.93
C ALA A 170 -6.97 -18.05 -5.31
N PRO A 171 -6.72 -18.45 -4.05
CA PRO A 171 -7.39 -19.59 -3.42
C PRO A 171 -8.83 -19.29 -2.97
N THR A 172 -9.23 -18.01 -2.95
CA THR A 172 -10.55 -17.59 -2.46
C THR A 172 -11.20 -16.54 -3.35
N ASP A 173 -12.54 -16.50 -3.34
CA ASP A 173 -13.31 -15.45 -4.01
C ASP A 173 -12.99 -14.05 -3.49
N ARG A 174 -12.55 -13.91 -2.24
CA ARG A 174 -12.08 -12.65 -1.69
C ARG A 174 -10.83 -12.14 -2.42
N LEU A 175 -9.85 -13.01 -2.66
CA LEU A 175 -8.60 -12.66 -3.35
C LEU A 175 -8.83 -12.45 -4.85
N ARG A 176 -9.71 -13.25 -5.46
CA ARG A 176 -10.21 -13.01 -6.82
C ARG A 176 -10.90 -11.65 -6.95
N SER A 177 -11.75 -11.29 -5.97
CA SER A 177 -12.40 -9.97 -5.92
C SER A 177 -11.35 -8.86 -5.81
N LEU A 178 -10.32 -9.05 -4.99
CA LEU A 178 -9.19 -8.12 -4.89
C LEU A 178 -8.53 -7.90 -6.26
N CYS A 179 -8.22 -8.97 -7.01
CA CYS A 179 -7.65 -8.86 -8.36
C CYS A 179 -8.54 -8.01 -9.29
N LEU A 180 -9.86 -8.22 -9.29
CA LEU A 180 -10.80 -7.44 -10.09
C LEU A 180 -10.88 -5.97 -9.65
N TYR A 181 -10.84 -5.70 -8.34
CA TYR A 181 -10.79 -4.32 -7.85
C TYR A 181 -9.49 -3.63 -8.24
N THR A 182 -8.35 -4.32 -8.18
CA THR A 182 -7.05 -3.78 -8.61
C THR A 182 -6.99 -3.56 -10.13
N LEU A 183 -7.69 -4.39 -10.93
CA LEU A 183 -7.72 -4.30 -12.39
C LEU A 183 -8.23 -2.94 -12.90
N ARG A 184 -9.01 -2.20 -12.09
CA ARG A 184 -9.41 -0.81 -12.37
C ARG A 184 -8.21 0.12 -12.66
N GLY A 185 -7.06 -0.16 -12.06
CA GLY A 185 -5.80 0.54 -12.31
C GLY A 185 -5.12 0.13 -13.63
N ALA A 186 -5.41 -1.06 -14.15
CA ALA A 186 -4.84 -1.60 -15.38
C ALA A 186 -5.64 -1.15 -16.62
N THR A 187 -5.89 0.16 -16.74
CA THR A 187 -6.75 0.72 -17.80
C THR A 187 -6.12 0.53 -19.19
N THR A 188 -6.41 -0.62 -19.81
CA THR A 188 -5.93 -1.08 -21.12
C THR A 188 -7.06 -1.84 -21.83
N PRO A 189 -7.10 -1.84 -23.19
CA PRO A 189 -8.07 -2.64 -23.93
C PRO A 189 -8.01 -4.14 -23.60
N GLU A 190 -6.82 -4.68 -23.35
CA GLU A 190 -6.60 -6.09 -23.03
C GLU A 190 -7.20 -6.45 -21.67
N ALA A 191 -7.01 -5.60 -20.65
CA ALA A 191 -7.62 -5.81 -19.34
C ALA A 191 -9.15 -5.73 -19.40
N LEU A 192 -9.70 -4.85 -20.24
CA LEU A 192 -11.14 -4.78 -20.48
C LEU A 192 -11.66 -6.06 -21.11
N ALA A 193 -11.02 -6.53 -22.17
CA ALA A 193 -11.40 -7.75 -22.88
C ALA A 193 -11.34 -8.97 -21.95
N TRP A 194 -10.26 -9.11 -21.18
CA TRP A 194 -10.11 -10.17 -20.19
C TRP A 194 -11.23 -10.15 -19.15
N ALA A 195 -11.52 -8.99 -18.55
CA ALA A 195 -12.58 -8.87 -17.56
C ALA A 195 -13.97 -9.19 -18.11
N GLN A 196 -14.24 -8.85 -19.38
CA GLN A 196 -15.52 -9.16 -20.03
C GLN A 196 -15.69 -10.65 -20.36
N ALA A 197 -14.59 -11.36 -20.64
CA ALA A 197 -14.60 -12.77 -20.98
C ALA A 197 -14.79 -13.70 -19.77
N LEU A 198 -14.56 -13.23 -18.55
CA LEU A 198 -14.73 -14.03 -17.34
C LEU A 198 -16.19 -14.49 -17.16
N VAL A 199 -16.40 -15.79 -17.05
CA VAL A 199 -17.68 -16.40 -16.62
C VAL A 199 -17.59 -16.63 -15.11
N LEU A 200 -18.54 -16.08 -14.36
CA LEU A 200 -18.51 -16.03 -12.90
C LEU A 200 -19.90 -16.33 -12.35
N ASP A 201 -19.97 -17.21 -11.36
CA ASP A 201 -21.23 -17.59 -10.70
C ASP A 201 -21.40 -16.91 -9.33
N ALA A 202 -20.29 -16.61 -8.64
CA ALA A 202 -20.33 -15.99 -7.32
C ALA A 202 -20.80 -14.52 -7.41
N PRO A 203 -21.85 -14.11 -6.66
CA PRO A 203 -22.40 -12.75 -6.71
C PRO A 203 -21.36 -11.65 -6.40
N THR A 204 -20.45 -11.92 -5.47
CA THR A 204 -19.36 -11.01 -5.10
C THR A 204 -18.40 -10.75 -6.27
N LEU A 205 -18.01 -11.82 -6.98
CA LEU A 205 -17.16 -11.73 -8.17
C LEU A 205 -17.88 -11.03 -9.33
N ILE A 206 -19.17 -11.29 -9.53
CA ILE A 206 -19.98 -10.61 -10.55
C ILE A 206 -20.00 -9.10 -10.29
N ALA A 207 -20.22 -8.69 -9.03
CA ALA A 207 -20.23 -7.29 -8.63
C ALA A 207 -18.86 -6.63 -8.82
N ALA A 208 -17.78 -7.30 -8.41
CA ALA A 208 -16.41 -6.82 -8.60
C ALA A 208 -16.06 -6.66 -10.10
N ARG A 209 -16.40 -7.65 -10.93
CA ARG A 209 -16.20 -7.59 -12.40
C ARG A 209 -16.98 -6.43 -13.02
N LYS A 210 -18.26 -6.27 -12.63
CA LYS A 210 -19.10 -5.16 -13.13
C LYS A 210 -18.47 -3.81 -12.82
N MET A 211 -17.93 -3.63 -11.62
CA MET A 211 -17.23 -2.41 -11.22
C MET A 211 -15.95 -2.22 -12.04
N ALA A 212 -15.14 -3.26 -12.20
CA ALA A 212 -13.91 -3.23 -12.97
C ALA A 212 -14.17 -2.80 -14.43
N VAL A 213 -15.07 -3.50 -15.12
CA VAL A 213 -15.48 -3.22 -16.50
C VAL A 213 -16.00 -1.79 -16.64
N LYS A 214 -16.88 -1.34 -15.73
CA LYS A 214 -17.42 0.02 -15.74
C LYS A 214 -16.31 1.07 -15.64
N THR A 215 -15.39 0.91 -14.69
CA THR A 215 -14.29 1.88 -14.48
C THR A 215 -13.31 1.88 -15.64
N ILE A 216 -12.93 0.71 -16.16
CA ILE A 216 -11.99 0.62 -17.29
C ILE A 216 -12.60 1.23 -18.55
N LYS A 217 -13.86 0.91 -18.89
CA LYS A 217 -14.57 1.55 -20.02
C LYS A 217 -14.59 3.06 -19.89
N ARG A 218 -14.98 3.57 -18.72
CA ARG A 218 -15.01 5.02 -18.45
C ARG A 218 -13.64 5.66 -18.68
N ARG A 219 -12.54 5.04 -18.23
CA ARG A 219 -11.19 5.62 -18.32
C ARG A 219 -10.53 5.43 -19.69
N LEU A 220 -11.02 4.50 -20.52
CA LEU A 220 -10.60 4.32 -21.91
C LEU A 220 -11.38 5.23 -22.87
N ASP A 221 -12.51 5.78 -22.45
CA ASP A 221 -13.31 6.68 -23.27
C ASP A 221 -12.46 7.92 -23.66
N PRO A 222 -12.35 8.27 -24.97
CA PRO A 222 -11.59 9.44 -25.41
C PRO A 222 -12.07 10.77 -24.80
N THR A 223 -13.32 10.82 -24.33
CA THR A 223 -13.92 12.00 -23.68
C THR A 223 -13.64 12.08 -22.19
N TYR A 224 -13.00 11.06 -21.61
CA TYR A 224 -12.70 11.03 -20.19
C TYR A 224 -11.59 12.01 -19.82
N THR A 225 -11.94 12.96 -18.98
CA THR A 225 -10.99 13.86 -18.33
C THR A 225 -10.71 13.37 -16.92
N ALA A 226 -9.45 13.04 -16.63
CA ALA A 226 -9.02 12.70 -15.28
C ALA A 226 -9.22 13.88 -14.32
N PRO A 227 -9.51 13.65 -13.03
CA PRO A 227 -9.72 14.74 -12.10
C PRO A 227 -8.50 15.67 -12.01
N ASN A 228 -8.76 16.98 -11.98
CA ASN A 228 -7.73 17.98 -11.75
C ASN A 228 -7.26 17.98 -10.28
N ALA A 229 -6.22 18.76 -9.95
CA ALA A 229 -5.64 18.80 -8.62
C ALA A 229 -6.65 19.13 -7.50
N ILE A 230 -7.58 20.05 -7.76
CA ILE A 230 -8.63 20.45 -6.80
C ILE A 230 -9.60 19.29 -6.57
N GLN A 231 -10.07 18.65 -7.64
CA GLN A 231 -10.96 17.50 -7.55
C GLN A 231 -10.28 16.32 -6.84
N LYS A 232 -9.00 16.04 -7.13
CA LYS A 232 -8.22 15.02 -6.41
C LYS A 232 -8.14 15.32 -4.92
N TRP A 233 -7.90 16.58 -4.54
CA TRP A 233 -7.89 16.99 -3.14
C TRP A 233 -9.26 16.80 -2.47
N GLN A 234 -10.36 17.15 -3.14
CA GLN A 234 -11.72 16.92 -2.63
C GLN A 234 -12.02 15.43 -2.45
N ILE A 235 -11.66 14.60 -3.43
CA ILE A 235 -11.79 13.14 -3.36
C ILE A 235 -10.99 12.57 -2.17
N LYS A 236 -9.75 13.03 -1.99
CA LYS A 236 -8.90 12.63 -0.86
C LYS A 236 -9.55 13.03 0.47
N ARG A 237 -10.04 14.26 0.60
CA ARG A 237 -10.69 14.74 1.81
C ARG A 237 -11.96 13.95 2.14
N ALA A 238 -12.81 13.68 1.15
CA ALA A 238 -14.04 12.91 1.35
C ALA A 238 -13.77 11.49 1.85
N ARG A 239 -12.72 10.83 1.34
CA ARG A 239 -12.32 9.49 1.78
C ARG A 239 -11.79 9.48 3.21
N ASN A 240 -10.96 10.46 3.59
CA ASN A 240 -10.43 10.56 4.95
C ASN A 240 -11.50 10.89 6.00
N SER A 241 -12.66 11.42 5.59
CA SER A 241 -13.80 11.65 6.48
C SER A 241 -14.73 10.44 6.63
N ALA A 242 -14.56 9.39 5.81
CA ALA A 242 -15.41 8.19 5.78
C ALA A 242 -14.77 6.98 6.49
N THR A 243 -13.54 7.14 6.97
CA THR A 243 -12.76 6.22 7.80
C THR A 243 -12.69 6.73 9.22
#